data_AF-A0A960USN0-F1
#
_entry.id   AF-A0A960USN0-F1
#
_cell.length_a   1.000
_cell.length_b   1.000
_cell.length_c   1.000
_cell.angle_alpha   90.00
_cell.angle_beta   90.00
_cell.angle_gamma   90.00
#
_symmetry.space_group_name_H-M   'P 1'
#
loop_
_entity.id
_entity.type
_entity.pdbx_description
1 polymer ?
#
loop_
_entity_poly.entity_id
_entity_poly.type
_entity_poly.pdbx_seq_one_letter_code
_entity_poly.pdbx_strand_id
1 'polypeptide(L)'
;MTRGSLPIAALGCLLVLTLSGCKRQHDHPAAMNGYLDATGQETVDLDGDWEFYPGEFLAPDEWQKRSAPTQAPARTAKEIPMTLPESGLSNTKHSFDGRKALVPVPSGWNDYPTRSRPMGATGYGTFRLSLHRDGGFANVALRIEGIYTAWEAYANG
;
A
#
# COMPACT_ATOMS: atom_id res chain seq x y z
N MET A 1 -71.05 7.15 29.66
CA MET A 1 -70.45 5.92 29.13
C MET A 1 -70.06 6.16 27.67
N THR A 2 -68.79 6.44 27.39
CA THR A 2 -68.21 6.31 26.04
C THR A 2 -66.70 6.09 26.21
N ARG A 3 -66.26 4.84 26.03
CA ARG A 3 -64.84 4.44 26.02
C ARG A 3 -64.31 4.70 24.60
N GLY A 4 -63.33 5.59 24.47
CA GLY A 4 -62.60 5.81 23.22
C GLY A 4 -61.54 4.73 23.01
N SER A 5 -61.70 3.92 21.99
CA SER A 5 -60.75 2.92 21.52
C SER A 5 -59.63 3.56 20.71
N LEU A 6 -58.38 3.44 21.14
CA LEU A 6 -57.21 3.80 20.35
C LEU A 6 -57.00 2.82 19.17
N PRO A 7 -56.65 3.28 17.96
CA PRO A 7 -56.39 2.42 16.82
C PRO A 7 -55.05 1.69 16.95
N ILE A 8 -55.12 0.35 17.01
CA ILE A 8 -53.98 -0.58 17.15
C ILE A 8 -52.98 -0.49 15.97
N ALA A 9 -53.32 0.19 14.88
CA ALA A 9 -52.50 0.26 13.66
C ALA A 9 -51.20 1.08 13.81
N ALA A 10 -51.07 1.97 14.80
CA ALA A 10 -49.88 2.81 14.94
C ALA A 10 -48.68 2.09 15.61
N LEU A 11 -48.92 0.95 16.28
CA LEU A 11 -47.86 0.23 17.01
C LEU A 11 -47.05 -0.73 16.13
N GLY A 12 -47.62 -1.16 14.99
CA GLY A 12 -46.97 -2.12 14.09
C GLY A 12 -45.84 -1.52 13.24
N CYS A 13 -45.94 -0.24 12.87
CA CYS A 13 -44.96 0.41 12.00
C CYS A 13 -43.68 0.84 12.75
N LEU A 14 -43.76 1.04 14.06
CA LEU A 14 -42.62 1.48 14.88
C LEU A 14 -41.68 0.32 15.25
N LEU A 15 -42.13 -0.93 15.15
CA LEU A 15 -41.32 -2.12 15.49
C LEU A 15 -40.45 -2.62 14.33
N VAL A 16 -40.64 -2.11 13.10
CA VAL A 16 -39.96 -2.61 11.89
C VAL A 16 -38.70 -1.81 11.52
N LEU A 17 -38.43 -0.68 12.19
CA LEU A 17 -37.34 0.25 11.81
C LEU A 17 -36.03 0.10 12.60
N THR A 18 -35.89 -0.86 13.52
CA THR A 18 -34.68 -0.98 14.36
C THR A 18 -33.67 -2.04 13.91
N LEU A 19 -33.91 -2.74 12.79
CA LEU A 19 -32.98 -3.73 12.23
C LEU A 19 -32.12 -3.21 11.07
N SER A 20 -31.93 -1.89 10.97
CA SER A 20 -30.81 -1.32 10.23
C SER A 20 -29.53 -1.55 11.03
N GLY A 21 -29.08 -2.80 11.10
CA GLY A 21 -27.75 -3.13 11.57
C GLY A 21 -26.76 -2.40 10.67
N CYS A 22 -26.06 -1.40 11.22
CA CYS A 22 -24.89 -0.85 10.57
C CYS A 22 -23.95 -2.02 10.26
N LYS A 23 -23.86 -2.42 8.99
CA LYS A 23 -22.68 -3.12 8.51
C LYS A 23 -21.54 -2.18 8.82
N ARG A 24 -20.77 -2.46 9.88
CA ARG A 24 -19.43 -1.92 10.02
C ARG A 24 -18.68 -2.47 8.82
N GLN A 25 -18.68 -1.71 7.75
CA GLN A 25 -17.70 -1.87 6.70
C GLN A 25 -16.39 -1.61 7.42
N HIS A 26 -15.73 -2.69 7.81
CA HIS A 26 -14.39 -2.61 8.35
C HIS A 26 -13.55 -2.12 7.18
N ASP A 27 -13.27 -0.81 7.15
CA ASP A 27 -12.24 -0.27 6.28
C ASP A 27 -10.95 -0.98 6.72
N HIS A 28 -10.55 -1.98 5.95
CA HIS A 28 -9.27 -2.64 6.17
C HIS A 28 -8.17 -1.59 5.99
N PRO A 29 -7.20 -1.51 6.91
CA PRO A 29 -6.13 -0.55 6.76
C PRO A 29 -5.38 -0.86 5.47
N ALA A 30 -5.10 0.18 4.68
CA ALA A 30 -4.30 0.08 3.47
C ALA A 30 -2.93 0.71 3.72
N ALA A 31 -1.91 0.19 3.06
CA ALA A 31 -0.58 0.75 3.09
C ALA A 31 -0.59 2.18 2.53
N MET A 32 0.04 3.10 3.25
CA MET A 32 0.20 4.49 2.83
C MET A 32 1.68 4.85 2.91
N ASN A 33 2.26 5.30 1.80
CA ASN A 33 3.68 5.66 1.71
C ASN A 33 4.64 4.54 2.14
N GLY A 34 4.32 3.29 1.82
CA GLY A 34 5.15 2.12 2.16
C GLY A 34 5.04 1.67 3.62
N TYR A 35 4.04 2.14 4.37
CA TYR A 35 3.81 1.76 5.75
C TYR A 35 2.35 1.31 5.96
N LEU A 36 2.18 0.21 6.70
CA LEU A 36 0.88 -0.32 7.09
C LEU A 36 0.84 -0.54 8.61
N ASP A 37 -0.17 0.04 9.25
CA ASP A 37 -0.49 -0.25 10.65
C ASP A 37 -1.53 -1.37 10.73
N ALA A 38 -1.10 -2.53 11.22
CA ALA A 38 -1.92 -3.73 11.40
C ALA A 38 -2.37 -3.91 12.86
N THR A 39 -2.33 -2.86 13.68
CA THR A 39 -2.71 -2.92 15.09
C THR A 39 -4.17 -3.34 15.25
N GLY A 40 -4.40 -4.32 16.14
CA GLY A 40 -5.72 -4.89 16.39
C GLY A 40 -6.25 -5.80 15.28
N GLN A 41 -5.49 -6.05 14.22
CA GLN A 41 -5.90 -6.92 13.11
C GLN A 41 -5.39 -8.35 13.32
N GLU A 42 -6.29 -9.32 13.23
CA GLU A 42 -5.90 -10.74 13.16
C GLU A 42 -5.41 -11.12 11.77
N THR A 43 -6.16 -10.68 10.75
CA THR A 43 -5.84 -10.78 9.32
C THR A 43 -5.91 -9.39 8.73
N VAL A 44 -4.95 -9.04 7.88
CA VAL A 44 -4.89 -7.73 7.23
C VAL A 44 -4.45 -7.92 5.78
N ASP A 45 -5.14 -7.23 4.87
CA ASP A 45 -4.71 -7.16 3.49
C ASP A 45 -3.51 -6.22 3.39
N LEU A 46 -2.50 -6.63 2.61
CA LEU A 46 -1.28 -5.84 2.47
C LEU A 46 -1.37 -4.80 1.35
N ASP A 47 -2.59 -4.53 0.88
CA ASP A 47 -2.86 -3.65 -0.25
C ASP A 47 -2.57 -2.18 0.08
N GLY A 48 -2.34 -1.38 -0.97
CA GLY A 48 -2.07 0.06 -0.86
C GLY A 48 -0.74 0.46 -1.47
N ASP A 49 -0.21 1.62 -1.09
CA ASP A 49 0.99 2.19 -1.70
C ASP A 49 2.26 1.61 -1.08
N TRP A 50 2.98 0.80 -1.87
CA TRP A 50 4.28 0.22 -1.51
C TRP A 50 5.42 1.06 -2.06
N GLU A 51 6.57 1.01 -1.41
CA GLU A 51 7.80 1.53 -2.00
C GLU A 51 8.27 0.57 -3.10
N PHE A 52 8.65 1.12 -4.24
CA PHE A 52 9.17 0.36 -5.37
C PHE A 52 10.49 0.95 -5.85
N TYR A 53 11.49 0.09 -6.02
CA TYR A 53 12.84 0.44 -6.46
C TYR A 53 13.08 -0.14 -7.86
N PRO A 54 12.79 0.65 -8.92
CA PRO A 54 12.80 0.17 -10.30
C PRO A 54 14.22 -0.13 -10.78
N GLY A 55 14.46 -1.36 -11.27
CA GLY A 55 15.77 -1.79 -11.75
C GLY A 55 16.81 -2.02 -10.64
N GLU A 56 16.40 -2.03 -9.37
CA GLU A 56 17.25 -2.37 -8.23
C GLU A 56 16.74 -3.66 -7.58
N PHE A 57 17.62 -4.65 -7.42
CA PHE A 57 17.38 -5.85 -6.63
C PHE A 57 18.12 -5.63 -5.31
N LEU A 58 17.39 -5.41 -4.22
CA LEU A 58 17.97 -5.07 -2.93
C LEU A 58 17.88 -6.30 -2.02
N ALA A 59 18.96 -7.05 -1.93
CA ALA A 59 19.09 -8.14 -0.97
C ALA A 59 19.14 -7.60 0.48
N PRO A 60 18.87 -8.43 1.50
CA PRO A 60 18.82 -7.98 2.89
C PRO A 60 20.08 -7.24 3.37
N ASP A 61 21.25 -7.73 3.01
CA ASP A 61 22.53 -7.14 3.42
C ASP A 61 22.78 -5.80 2.72
N GLU A 62 22.40 -5.69 1.43
CA GLU A 62 22.46 -4.43 0.67
C GLU A 62 21.48 -3.40 1.23
N TRP A 63 20.30 -3.85 1.64
CA TRP A 63 19.31 -3.01 2.31
C TRP A 63 19.83 -2.47 3.64
N GLN A 64 20.43 -3.31 4.47
CA GLN A 64 21.04 -2.90 5.73
C GLN A 64 22.15 -1.88 5.52
N LYS A 65 23.04 -2.10 4.53
CA LYS A 65 24.10 -1.15 4.17
C LYS A 65 23.54 0.22 3.74
N ARG A 66 22.42 0.22 3.01
CA ARG A 66 21.74 1.45 2.56
C ARG A 66 21.00 2.17 3.68
N SER A 67 20.40 1.41 4.60
CA SER A 67 19.62 1.91 5.73
C SER A 67 20.48 2.38 6.89
N ALA A 68 21.71 1.84 6.98
CA ALA A 68 22.71 2.37 7.88
C ALA A 68 22.93 3.86 7.55
N PRO A 69 22.98 4.74 8.56
CA PRO A 69 23.28 6.16 8.36
C PRO A 69 24.73 6.31 7.86
N THR A 70 24.94 6.09 6.57
CA THR A 70 26.22 6.32 5.89
C THR A 70 26.22 7.77 5.42
N GLN A 71 27.10 8.55 6.03
CA GLN A 71 27.35 9.97 5.80
C GLN A 71 27.21 10.34 4.32
N ALA A 72 26.27 11.23 4.01
CA ALA A 72 26.09 11.76 2.67
C ALA A 72 27.41 12.40 2.21
N PRO A 73 28.09 11.90 1.16
CA PRO A 73 29.03 12.77 0.47
C PRO A 73 28.20 13.94 -0.05
N ALA A 74 28.61 15.15 0.32
CA ALA A 74 28.03 16.41 -0.14
C ALA A 74 27.75 16.28 -1.65
N ARG A 75 26.48 16.35 -2.04
CA ARG A 75 26.08 16.31 -3.44
C ARG A 75 26.73 17.49 -4.15
N THR A 76 27.85 17.28 -4.83
CA THR A 76 28.19 18.09 -6.00
C THR A 76 27.20 17.69 -7.09
N ALA A 77 26.04 18.35 -7.11
CA ALA A 77 25.12 18.29 -8.22
C ALA A 77 25.80 18.92 -9.44
N LYS A 78 26.54 18.12 -10.22
CA LYS A 78 26.73 18.43 -11.63
C LYS A 78 25.42 18.07 -12.30
N GLU A 79 24.57 19.08 -12.45
CA GLU A 79 23.33 19.03 -13.21
C GLU A 79 23.64 18.49 -14.61
N ILE A 80 23.28 17.24 -14.87
CA ILE A 80 23.02 16.79 -16.23
C ILE A 80 21.59 17.23 -16.51
N PRO A 81 21.33 18.12 -17.48
CA PRO A 81 19.96 18.46 -17.85
C PRO A 81 19.37 17.21 -18.53
N MET A 82 18.71 16.39 -17.72
CA MET A 82 17.85 15.32 -18.20
C MET A 82 16.54 16.00 -18.59
N THR A 83 16.42 16.40 -19.85
CA THR A 83 15.12 16.71 -20.44
C THR A 83 14.33 15.41 -20.50
N LEU A 84 13.59 15.13 -19.42
CA LEU A 84 12.51 14.15 -19.43
C LEU A 84 11.55 14.57 -20.55
N PRO A 85 11.19 13.68 -21.50
CA PRO A 85 10.17 14.00 -22.46
C PRO A 85 8.89 14.35 -21.69
N GLU A 86 8.31 15.52 -21.97
CA GLU A 86 6.99 15.95 -21.48
C GLU A 86 5.89 15.08 -22.10
N SER A 87 5.89 13.77 -21.82
CA SER A 87 4.76 12.92 -22.14
C SER A 87 3.70 13.13 -21.06
N GLY A 88 2.68 13.90 -21.42
CA GLY A 88 1.51 14.23 -20.60
C GLY A 88 0.74 13.01 -20.09
N LEU A 89 1.19 12.46 -18.97
CA LEU A 89 0.40 11.59 -18.10
C LEU A 89 0.29 12.31 -16.76
N SER A 90 -0.68 13.21 -16.66
CA SER A 90 -1.24 13.61 -15.37
C SER A 90 -2.12 12.45 -14.92
N ASN A 91 -1.82 11.86 -13.76
CA ASN A 91 -2.76 11.42 -12.71
C ASN A 91 -1.99 10.57 -11.68
N THR A 92 -1.63 11.17 -10.54
CA THR A 92 -1.26 10.58 -9.23
C THR A 92 -0.21 9.44 -9.11
N LYS A 93 0.26 8.81 -10.19
CA LYS A 93 1.30 7.75 -10.19
C LYS A 93 2.76 8.25 -10.00
N HIS A 94 2.98 9.52 -9.66
CA HIS A 94 4.25 10.22 -9.93
C HIS A 94 5.11 10.59 -8.71
N SER A 95 5.04 9.86 -7.60
CA SER A 95 6.02 10.04 -6.52
C SER A 95 7.32 9.28 -6.84
N PHE A 96 7.96 9.57 -7.98
CA PHE A 96 9.30 9.05 -8.30
C PHE A 96 10.35 10.09 -7.95
N ASP A 97 11.16 9.83 -6.91
CA ASP A 97 12.19 10.75 -6.43
C ASP A 97 13.55 10.59 -7.14
N GLY A 98 13.57 9.82 -8.24
CA GLY A 98 14.78 9.37 -8.92
C GLY A 98 15.36 8.09 -8.33
N ARG A 99 14.87 7.56 -7.21
CA ARG A 99 15.36 6.31 -6.60
C ARG A 99 14.23 5.31 -6.36
N LYS A 100 13.11 5.78 -5.86
CA LYS A 100 11.93 4.96 -5.55
C LYS A 100 10.67 5.61 -6.06
N ALA A 101 9.65 4.78 -6.28
CA ALA A 101 8.28 5.18 -6.55
C ALA A 101 7.34 4.66 -5.46
N LEU A 102 6.15 5.27 -5.34
CA LEU A 102 5.03 4.65 -4.66
C LEU A 102 4.15 3.95 -5.69
N VAL A 103 3.93 2.65 -5.49
CA VAL A 103 3.17 1.79 -6.39
C VAL A 103 2.00 1.19 -5.63
N PRO A 104 0.75 1.39 -6.09
CA PRO A 104 -0.38 0.71 -5.48
C PRO A 104 -0.25 -0.80 -5.73
N VAL A 105 -0.43 -1.61 -4.71
CA VAL A 105 -0.44 -3.07 -4.80
C VAL A 105 -1.83 -3.55 -4.39
N PRO A 106 -2.46 -4.47 -5.16
CA PRO A 106 -1.97 -5.05 -6.41
C PRO A 106 -2.10 -4.08 -7.61
N SER A 107 -1.03 -3.93 -8.40
CA SER A 107 -1.09 -3.29 -9.72
C SER A 107 0.13 -3.65 -10.59
N GLY A 108 0.11 -3.21 -11.85
CA GLY A 108 1.24 -3.35 -12.75
C GLY A 108 2.32 -2.28 -12.51
N TRP A 109 3.59 -2.68 -12.54
CA TRP A 109 4.75 -1.80 -12.31
C TRP A 109 5.40 -1.26 -13.59
N ASN A 110 4.92 -1.68 -14.76
CA ASN A 110 5.57 -1.40 -16.05
C ASN A 110 5.68 0.10 -16.37
N ASP A 111 4.78 0.93 -15.84
CA ASP A 111 4.74 2.36 -16.13
C ASP A 111 5.75 3.18 -15.29
N TYR A 112 6.43 2.54 -14.32
CA TYR A 112 7.34 3.24 -13.43
C TYR A 112 8.75 3.28 -14.04
N PRO A 113 9.36 4.46 -14.25
CA PRO A 113 10.66 4.56 -14.92
C PRO A 113 11.82 4.15 -14.00
N THR A 114 12.91 3.63 -14.57
CA THR A 114 14.21 3.61 -13.90
C THR A 114 14.91 4.97 -14.05
N ARG A 115 16.03 5.19 -13.34
CA ARG A 115 16.86 6.41 -13.52
C ARG A 115 17.33 6.65 -14.95
N SER A 116 17.58 5.58 -15.71
CA SER A 116 18.25 5.65 -17.01
C SER A 116 17.35 5.28 -18.18
N ARG A 117 16.14 4.73 -17.93
CA ARG A 117 15.26 4.21 -18.99
C ARG A 117 13.81 4.04 -18.50
N PRO A 118 12.80 4.29 -19.36
CA PRO A 118 11.44 3.78 -19.12
C PRO A 118 11.47 2.27 -18.89
N MET A 119 10.76 1.77 -17.86
CA MET A 119 10.51 0.33 -17.80
C MET A 119 9.42 -0.04 -18.79
N GLY A 120 9.52 -1.26 -19.30
CA GLY A 120 8.48 -1.88 -20.11
C GLY A 120 8.04 -3.16 -19.42
N ALA A 121 7.53 -4.12 -20.17
CA ALA A 121 7.12 -5.43 -19.63
C ALA A 121 8.29 -6.33 -19.18
N THR A 122 9.54 -5.89 -19.32
CA THR A 122 10.74 -6.63 -18.97
C THR A 122 11.59 -5.85 -17.98
N GLY A 123 12.12 -6.51 -16.97
CA GLY A 123 12.97 -5.90 -15.96
C GLY A 123 12.82 -6.60 -14.62
N TYR A 124 13.28 -5.93 -13.57
CA TYR A 124 13.14 -6.33 -12.19
C TYR A 124 13.06 -5.07 -11.32
N GLY A 125 12.64 -5.25 -10.08
CA GLY A 125 12.65 -4.19 -9.08
C GLY A 125 12.32 -4.76 -7.72
N THR A 126 12.58 -3.96 -6.69
CA THR A 126 12.29 -4.35 -5.31
C THR A 126 11.03 -3.65 -4.83
N PHE A 127 10.07 -4.42 -4.31
CA PHE A 127 8.94 -3.90 -3.56
C PHE A 127 9.22 -3.95 -2.07
N ARG A 128 8.79 -2.92 -1.33
CA ARG A 128 8.94 -2.86 0.12
C ARG A 128 7.68 -2.32 0.78
N LEU A 129 7.30 -3.02 1.85
CA LEU A 129 6.28 -2.60 2.81
C LEU A 129 6.86 -2.70 4.22
N SER A 130 6.65 -1.66 5.03
CA SER A 130 6.95 -1.67 6.46
C SER A 130 5.65 -1.91 7.22
N LEU A 131 5.66 -2.91 8.10
CA LEU A 131 4.48 -3.33 8.85
C LEU A 131 4.68 -3.05 10.35
N HIS A 132 3.68 -2.42 10.97
CA HIS A 132 3.61 -2.25 12.42
C HIS A 132 2.47 -3.06 13.00
N ARG A 133 2.70 -3.65 14.17
CA ARG A 133 1.71 -4.34 14.96
C ARG A 133 2.14 -4.33 16.42
N ASP A 134 1.23 -3.90 17.30
CA ASP A 134 1.46 -3.98 18.74
C ASP A 134 1.65 -5.44 19.18
N GLY A 135 2.70 -5.69 19.98
CA GLY A 135 3.07 -7.03 20.44
C GLY A 135 3.80 -7.90 19.41
N GLY A 136 4.06 -7.38 18.21
CA GLY A 136 4.81 -8.07 17.15
C GLY A 136 3.99 -9.11 16.36
N PHE A 137 4.69 -9.93 15.59
CA PHE A 137 4.11 -10.85 14.60
C PHE A 137 4.31 -12.34 14.98
N ALA A 138 3.80 -12.76 16.14
CA ALA A 138 3.87 -14.17 16.53
C ALA A 138 2.84 -15.02 15.75
N ASN A 139 3.27 -16.16 15.18
CA ASN A 139 2.43 -17.12 14.45
C ASN A 139 1.64 -16.54 13.27
N VAL A 140 2.31 -15.73 12.44
CA VAL A 140 1.70 -15.17 11.23
C VAL A 140 2.08 -15.98 9.99
N ALA A 141 1.23 -15.90 8.97
CA ALA A 141 1.51 -16.40 7.64
C ALA A 141 1.41 -15.24 6.65
N LEU A 142 2.35 -15.19 5.69
CA LEU A 142 2.26 -14.33 4.54
C LEU A 142 1.57 -15.11 3.41
N ARG A 143 0.43 -14.60 2.93
CA ARG A 143 -0.26 -15.13 1.75
C ARG A 143 0.03 -14.21 0.56
N ILE A 144 0.49 -14.81 -0.54
CA ILE A 144 0.74 -14.12 -1.80
C ILE A 144 -0.18 -14.75 -2.86
N GLU A 145 -1.08 -13.97 -3.44
CA GLU A 145 -2.09 -14.50 -4.37
C GLU A 145 -1.61 -14.54 -5.83
N GLY A 146 -0.70 -13.67 -6.24
CA GLY A 146 -0.21 -13.64 -7.62
C GLY A 146 0.98 -12.73 -7.83
N ILE A 147 2.18 -13.31 -7.94
CA ILE A 147 3.40 -12.61 -8.36
C ILE A 147 3.94 -13.32 -9.60
N TYR A 148 4.27 -12.53 -10.63
CA TYR A 148 4.75 -13.03 -11.92
C TYR A 148 6.04 -12.30 -12.32
N THR A 149 7.02 -12.96 -12.94
CA THR A 149 7.17 -14.43 -13.14
C THR A 149 8.11 -15.08 -12.12
N ALA A 150 9.01 -14.31 -11.51
CA ALA A 150 9.97 -14.77 -10.52
C ALA A 150 10.06 -13.74 -9.39
N TRP A 151 10.24 -14.22 -8.16
CA TRP A 151 10.30 -13.38 -6.98
C TRP A 151 11.13 -14.03 -5.89
N GLU A 152 11.67 -13.18 -5.03
CA GLU A 152 12.31 -13.54 -3.79
C GLU A 152 11.70 -12.64 -2.71
N ALA A 153 11.38 -13.22 -1.55
CA ALA A 153 10.76 -12.48 -0.45
C ALA A 153 11.62 -12.60 0.80
N TYR A 154 11.66 -11.48 1.52
CA TYR A 154 12.44 -11.31 2.72
C TYR A 154 11.57 -10.67 3.80
N ALA A 155 11.78 -11.05 5.05
CA ALA A 155 11.09 -10.46 6.19
C ALA A 155 12.11 -10.16 7.29
N ASN A 156 12.25 -8.87 7.64
CA ASN A 156 13.15 -8.37 8.68
C ASN A 156 14.66 -8.67 8.48
N GLY A 157 15.13 -8.77 7.24
CA GLY A 157 16.50 -9.15 6.91
C GLY A 157 16.46 -10.28 5.92
#